data_AF-A0A934BM04-F1
#
_entry.id   AF-A0A934BM04-F1
#
_cell.length_a   1.000
_cell.length_b   1.000
_cell.length_c   1.000
_cell.angle_alpha   90.00
_cell.angle_beta   90.00
_cell.angle_gamma   90.00
#
_symmetry.space_group_name_H-M   'P 1'
#
loop_
_entity.id
_entity.type
_entity.pdbx_description
1 polymer ?
#
loop_
_entity_poly.entity_id
_entity_poly.type
_entity_poly.pdbx_seq_one_letter_code
_entity_poly.pdbx_strand_id
1 'polypeptide(L)'
;MTIKIFNYPVSKRLILLILGDLLIVNGSIFLSAILRLGVSAGWGYIQSNPWSFILTGLIYIMVFFSTELYDIRKDFKSIGNVMAITLASTSAFVITTLLFYMNWSLRIGRGVFILNGVLITLFIIGWRILYSYL
;
A
#
# COMPACT_ATOMS: atom_id res chain seq x y z
N MET A 1 -8.27 25.72 21.55
CA MET A 1 -8.00 24.91 20.34
C MET A 1 -7.27 23.66 20.77
N THR A 2 -8.00 22.62 21.15
CA THR A 2 -7.43 21.37 21.68
C THR A 2 -6.95 20.54 20.51
N ILE A 3 -5.63 20.52 20.32
CA ILE A 3 -4.97 19.56 19.45
C ILE A 3 -5.16 18.19 20.13
N LYS A 4 -6.15 17.41 19.67
CA LYS A 4 -6.35 16.01 20.05
C LYS A 4 -5.24 15.16 19.42
N ILE A 5 -4.02 15.25 19.94
CA ILE A 5 -2.97 14.30 19.63
C ILE A 5 -3.31 12.98 20.33
N PHE A 6 -3.79 12.03 19.51
CA PHE A 6 -3.59 10.59 19.62
C PHE A 6 -3.67 9.99 21.04
N ASN A 7 -4.89 9.68 21.46
CA ASN A 7 -5.14 8.76 22.57
C ASN A 7 -5.89 7.51 22.05
N TYR A 8 -5.35 6.88 21.00
CA TYR A 8 -5.83 5.55 20.60
C TYR A 8 -5.11 4.52 21.47
N PRO A 9 -5.79 3.78 22.36
CA PRO A 9 -5.18 2.58 22.90
C PRO A 9 -4.82 1.71 21.69
N VAL A 10 -3.54 1.33 21.57
CA VAL A 10 -3.06 0.53 20.45
C VAL A 10 -3.79 -0.81 20.49
N SER A 11 -4.91 -0.87 19.79
CA SER A 11 -5.75 -2.05 19.80
C SER A 11 -5.11 -3.11 18.91
N LYS A 12 -5.19 -4.39 19.31
CA LYS A 12 -4.72 -5.53 18.50
C LYS A 12 -5.27 -5.47 17.07
N ARG A 13 -6.47 -4.91 16.92
CA ARG A 13 -7.19 -4.63 15.68
C ARG A 13 -6.49 -3.63 14.76
N LEU A 14 -5.89 -2.56 15.31
CA LEU A 14 -5.10 -1.60 14.53
C LEU A 14 -3.80 -2.22 14.04
N ILE A 15 -3.11 -2.94 14.93
CA ILE A 15 -1.85 -3.62 14.59
C ILE A 15 -2.09 -4.62 13.46
N LEU A 16 -3.15 -5.42 13.55
CA LEU A 16 -3.51 -6.37 12.50
C LEU A 16 -3.75 -5.69 11.15
N LEU A 17 -4.42 -4.53 11.15
CA LEU A 17 -4.74 -3.78 9.93
C LEU A 17 -3.46 -3.23 9.28
N ILE A 18 -2.57 -2.62 10.06
CA ILE A 18 -1.27 -2.10 9.60
C ILE A 18 -0.35 -3.22 9.11
N LEU A 19 -0.26 -4.34 9.85
CA LEU A 19 0.55 -5.49 9.44
C LEU A 19 0.02 -6.12 8.15
N GLY A 20 -1.30 -6.21 8.00
CA GLY A 20 -1.93 -6.67 6.77
C GLY A 20 -1.58 -5.76 5.59
N ASP A 21 -1.63 -4.45 5.76
CA ASP A 21 -1.25 -3.50 4.71
C ASP A 21 0.23 -3.64 4.32
N LEU A 22 1.12 -3.77 5.31
CA LEU A 22 2.54 -4.01 5.07
C LEU A 22 2.77 -5.29 4.25
N LEU A 23 2.10 -6.39 4.62
CA LEU A 23 2.20 -7.64 3.89
C LEU A 23 1.64 -7.52 2.47
N ILE A 24 0.52 -6.82 2.30
CA ILE A 24 -0.10 -6.65 1.00
C ILE A 24 0.74 -5.77 0.08
N VAL A 25 1.27 -4.65 0.57
CA VAL A 25 2.07 -3.75 -0.25
C VAL A 25 3.37 -4.44 -0.67
N ASN A 26 4.09 -5.06 0.26
CA ASN A 26 5.33 -5.78 -0.06
C ASN A 26 5.07 -7.06 -0.88
N GLY A 27 4.00 -7.79 -0.58
CA GLY A 27 3.58 -8.97 -1.33
C GLY A 27 3.16 -8.65 -2.76
N SER A 28 2.48 -7.51 -2.97
CA SER A 28 2.11 -7.04 -4.30
C SER A 28 3.33 -6.64 -5.12
N ILE A 29 4.31 -6.00 -4.49
CA ILE A 29 5.60 -5.69 -5.11
C ILE A 29 6.27 -6.98 -5.57
N PHE A 30 6.37 -7.96 -4.67
CA PHE A 30 6.98 -9.25 -4.96
C PHE A 30 6.29 -9.96 -6.13
N LEU A 31 4.96 -10.05 -6.06
CA LEU A 31 4.14 -10.70 -7.06
C LEU A 31 4.21 -9.97 -8.41
N SER A 32 4.21 -8.63 -8.42
CA SER A 32 4.33 -7.83 -9.64
C SER A 32 5.66 -8.06 -10.36
N ALA A 33 6.76 -8.20 -9.61
CA ALA A 33 8.08 -8.46 -10.16
C ALA A 33 8.15 -9.86 -10.79
N ILE A 34 7.63 -10.88 -10.10
CA ILE A 34 7.60 -12.26 -10.61
C ILE A 34 6.68 -12.38 -11.83
N LEU A 35 5.47 -11.80 -11.77
CA LEU A 35 4.52 -11.88 -12.88
C LEU A 35 5.07 -11.22 -14.15
N ARG A 36 5.88 -10.15 -14.01
CA ARG A 36 6.42 -9.42 -15.15
C ARG A 36 7.73 -9.98 -15.70
N LEU A 37 8.63 -10.39 -14.82
CA LEU A 37 10.02 -10.75 -15.17
C LEU A 37 10.29 -12.25 -15.06
N GLY A 38 9.38 -13.03 -14.47
CA GLY A 38 9.61 -14.42 -14.10
C GLY A 38 10.26 -14.57 -12.71
N VAL A 39 10.30 -15.79 -12.18
CA VAL A 39 10.72 -16.05 -10.79
C VAL A 39 12.18 -15.66 -10.53
N SER A 40 13.11 -16.07 -11.39
CA SER A 40 14.55 -15.82 -11.20
C SER A 40 14.91 -14.34 -11.37
N ALA A 41 14.45 -13.72 -12.46
CA ALA A 41 14.71 -12.31 -12.73
C ALA A 41 13.94 -11.37 -11.80
N GLY A 42 12.71 -11.75 -11.40
CA GLY A 42 11.92 -11.01 -10.41
C GLY A 42 12.59 -10.98 -9.04
N TRP A 43 13.15 -12.11 -8.58
CA TRP A 43 13.91 -12.16 -7.33
C TRP A 43 15.15 -11.24 -7.37
N GLY A 44 15.97 -11.35 -8.43
CA GLY A 44 17.14 -10.49 -8.62
C GLY A 44 16.79 -9.01 -8.74
N TYR A 45 15.62 -8.70 -9.34
CA TYR A 45 15.11 -7.34 -9.45
C TYR A 45 14.78 -6.72 -8.09
N ILE A 46 14.24 -7.52 -7.16
CA ILE A 46 13.92 -7.06 -5.82
C ILE A 46 15.19 -6.79 -5.00
N GLN A 47 16.15 -7.72 -5.07
CA GLN A 47 17.43 -7.59 -4.37
C GLN A 47 18.25 -6.39 -4.85
N SER A 48 18.13 -6.01 -6.13
CA SER A 48 18.86 -4.87 -6.69
C SER A 48 18.21 -3.51 -6.39
N ASN A 49 16.93 -3.47 -6.02
CA ASN A 49 16.19 -2.21 -5.79
C ASN A 49 15.46 -2.14 -4.43
N PRO A 50 16.07 -2.55 -3.30
CA PRO A 50 15.36 -2.64 -2.01
C PRO A 50 14.80 -1.29 -1.55
N TRP A 51 15.53 -0.21 -1.79
CA TRP A 51 15.11 1.15 -1.39
C TRP A 51 13.84 1.61 -2.09
N SER A 52 13.69 1.34 -3.38
CA SER A 52 12.46 1.70 -4.11
C SER A 52 11.24 0.98 -3.52
N PHE A 53 11.39 -0.25 -3.07
CA PHE A 53 10.28 -1.00 -2.48
C PHE A 53 9.93 -0.54 -1.07
N ILE A 54 10.95 -0.31 -0.23
CA ILE A 54 10.76 0.24 1.12
C ILE A 54 10.06 1.61 1.04
N LEU A 55 10.53 2.49 0.15
CA LEU A 55 9.93 3.81 -0.05
C LEU A 55 8.49 3.70 -0.54
N THR A 56 8.21 2.80 -1.48
CA THR A 56 6.83 2.55 -1.94
C THR A 56 5.95 2.12 -0.77
N GLY A 57 6.39 1.18 0.06
CA GLY A 57 5.67 0.75 1.26
C GLY A 57 5.37 1.90 2.22
N LEU A 58 6.38 2.72 2.51
CA LEU A 58 6.23 3.88 3.39
C LEU A 58 5.23 4.90 2.84
N ILE A 59 5.28 5.20 1.54
CA ILE A 59 4.37 6.16 0.91
C ILE A 59 2.92 5.66 1.02
N TYR A 60 2.67 4.38 0.71
CA TYR A 60 1.32 3.82 0.81
C TYR A 60 0.77 3.88 2.23
N ILE A 61 1.57 3.51 3.23
CA ILE A 61 1.14 3.56 4.64
C ILE A 61 0.87 5.00 5.08
N MET A 62 1.73 5.94 4.70
CA MET A 62 1.54 7.36 5.04
C MET A 62 0.27 7.94 4.39
N VAL A 63 -0.03 7.56 3.15
CA VAL A 63 -1.26 7.98 2.48
C VAL A 63 -2.47 7.33 3.14
N PHE A 64 -2.44 6.02 3.43
CA PHE A 64 -3.53 5.35 4.13
C PHE A 64 -3.80 5.96 5.50
N PHE A 65 -2.74 6.35 6.21
CA PHE A 65 -2.84 7.07 7.46
C PHE A 65 -3.49 8.45 7.30
N SER A 66 -3.07 9.21 6.29
CA SER A 66 -3.62 10.54 6.02
C SER A 66 -5.08 10.51 5.55
N THR A 67 -5.51 9.41 4.94
CA THR A 67 -6.90 9.21 4.46
C THR A 67 -7.83 8.53 5.48
N GLU A 68 -7.40 8.42 6.73
CA GLU A 68 -8.18 7.82 7.83
C GLU A 68 -8.60 6.36 7.54
N LEU A 69 -7.83 5.63 6.72
CA LEU A 69 -8.08 4.21 6.44
C LEU A 69 -7.75 3.28 7.62
N TYR A 70 -7.17 3.83 8.70
CA TYR A 70 -6.90 3.15 9.95
C TYR A 70 -7.97 3.39 11.03
N ASP A 71 -9.10 4.03 10.70
CA ASP A 71 -10.23 4.12 11.62
C ASP A 71 -10.94 2.76 11.75
N ILE A 72 -10.78 2.15 12.93
CA ILE A 72 -11.27 0.82 13.28
C ILE A 72 -12.80 0.78 13.40
N ARG A 73 -13.44 1.94 13.58
CA ARG A 73 -14.91 2.05 13.73
C ARG A 73 -15.61 2.11 12.37
N LYS A 74 -14.86 2.19 11.28
CA LYS A 74 -15.37 2.38 9.92
C LYS A 74 -15.81 1.05 9.32
N ASP A 75 -17.03 0.99 8.78
CA ASP A 75 -17.51 -0.18 8.05
C ASP A 75 -17.04 -0.12 6.59
N PHE A 76 -15.99 -0.88 6.27
CA PHE A 76 -15.38 -0.84 4.93
C PHE A 76 -16.21 -1.53 3.83
N LYS A 77 -17.40 -2.07 4.14
CA LYS A 77 -18.29 -2.69 3.14
C LYS A 77 -19.00 -1.69 2.24
N SER A 78 -19.11 -0.42 2.67
CA SER A 78 -19.79 0.60 1.88
C SER A 78 -19.05 0.92 0.58
N ILE A 79 -19.80 1.18 -0.51
CA ILE A 79 -19.23 1.58 -1.80
C ILE A 79 -18.36 2.84 -1.66
N GLY A 80 -18.74 3.76 -0.77
CA GLY A 80 -17.97 4.97 -0.48
C GLY A 80 -16.60 4.68 0.11
N ASN A 81 -16.49 3.65 0.96
CA ASN A 81 -15.20 3.25 1.51
C ASN A 81 -14.33 2.52 0.49
N VAL A 82 -14.93 1.71 -0.39
CA VAL A 82 -14.20 1.12 -1.53
C VAL A 82 -13.64 2.23 -2.43
N MET A 83 -14.45 3.24 -2.77
CA MET A 83 -13.98 4.40 -3.54
C MET A 83 -12.88 5.18 -2.81
N ALA A 84 -13.00 5.38 -1.49
CA ALA A 84 -11.98 6.04 -0.68
C ALA A 84 -10.65 5.27 -0.70
N ILE A 85 -10.69 3.93 -0.61
CA ILE A 85 -9.52 3.06 -0.74
C ILE A 85 -8.89 3.24 -2.12
N THR A 86 -9.69 3.16 -3.19
CA THR A 86 -9.19 3.32 -4.57
C THR A 86 -8.53 4.69 -4.77
N LEU A 87 -9.14 5.77 -4.26
CA LEU A 87 -8.58 7.11 -4.33
C LEU A 87 -7.28 7.23 -3.53
N ALA A 88 -7.23 6.66 -2.33
CA ALA A 88 -6.02 6.64 -1.50
C ALA A 88 -4.88 5.87 -2.18
N SER A 89 -5.15 4.66 -2.69
CA SER A 89 -4.17 3.85 -3.43
C SER A 89 -3.70 4.55 -4.69
N THR A 90 -4.61 5.17 -5.45
CA THR A 90 -4.26 5.94 -6.65
C THR A 90 -3.39 7.15 -6.30
N SER A 91 -3.71 7.86 -5.21
CA SER A 91 -2.92 8.99 -4.73
C SER A 91 -1.51 8.54 -4.32
N ALA A 92 -1.39 7.44 -3.58
CA ALA A 92 -0.10 6.85 -3.22
C ALA A 92 0.71 6.43 -4.45
N PHE A 93 0.05 5.84 -5.44
CA PHE A 93 0.66 5.48 -6.72
C PHE A 93 1.21 6.71 -7.46
N VAL A 94 0.42 7.78 -7.57
CA VAL A 94 0.83 9.02 -8.23
C VAL A 94 2.00 9.66 -7.49
N ILE A 95 1.94 9.76 -6.16
CA ILE A 95 3.03 10.31 -5.33
C ILE A 95 4.31 9.51 -5.54
N THR A 96 4.22 8.17 -5.48
CA THR A 96 5.37 7.29 -5.69
C THR A 96 5.94 7.44 -7.10
N THR A 97 5.07 7.56 -8.12
CA THR A 97 5.48 7.79 -9.51
C THR A 97 6.28 9.08 -9.63
N LEU A 98 5.77 10.18 -9.06
CA LEU A 98 6.42 11.49 -9.13
C LEU A 98 7.79 11.45 -8.45
N LEU A 99 7.88 10.87 -7.24
CA LEU A 99 9.14 10.75 -6.50
C LEU A 99 10.19 9.92 -7.25
N PHE A 100 9.80 8.81 -7.88
CA PHE A 100 10.73 7.98 -8.65
C PHE A 100 11.07 8.57 -10.02
N TYR A 101 10.23 9.45 -10.55
CA TYR A 101 10.56 10.17 -11.77
C TYR A 101 11.58 11.28 -11.51
N MET A 102 11.49 11.94 -10.35
CA MET A 102 12.46 12.95 -9.90
C MET A 102 13.83 12.35 -9.58
N ASN A 103 13.88 11.11 -9.07
CA ASN A 103 15.13 10.44 -8.73
C ASN A 103 15.41 9.23 -9.63
N TRP A 104 16.34 9.39 -10.58
CA TRP A 104 16.65 8.37 -11.58
C TRP A 104 17.16 7.04 -10.99
N SER A 105 17.76 7.05 -9.80
CA SER A 105 18.26 5.83 -9.14
C SER A 105 17.15 4.94 -8.57
N LEU A 106 15.95 5.48 -8.39
CA LEU A 106 14.80 4.76 -7.81
C LEU A 106 13.87 4.16 -8.86
N ARG A 107 14.21 4.25 -10.15
CA ARG A 107 13.31 3.90 -11.25
C ARG A 107 12.97 2.41 -11.25
N ILE A 108 11.74 2.12 -10.87
CA ILE A 108 11.14 0.81 -11.06
C ILE A 108 10.74 0.63 -12.54
N GLY A 109 10.86 -0.58 -13.06
CA GLY A 109 10.40 -0.94 -14.40
C GLY A 109 8.91 -0.63 -14.53
N ARG A 110 8.54 0.18 -15.53
CA ARG A 110 7.16 0.72 -15.70
C ARG A 110 6.08 -0.36 -15.62
N GLY A 111 6.32 -1.52 -16.21
CA GLY A 111 5.38 -2.65 -16.18
C GLY A 111 5.21 -3.29 -14.80
N VAL A 112 6.30 -3.45 -14.04
CA VAL A 112 6.26 -3.94 -12.65
C VAL A 112 5.49 -2.94 -11.79
N PHE A 113 5.77 -1.65 -11.99
CA PHE A 113 5.16 -0.58 -11.21
C PHE A 113 3.64 -0.47 -11.41
N ILE A 114 3.16 -0.51 -12.66
CA ILE A 114 1.72 -0.47 -12.96
C ILE A 114 1.01 -1.71 -12.38
N LEU A 115 1.58 -2.91 -12.57
CA LEU A 115 1.04 -4.14 -11.99
C LEU A 115 0.97 -4.06 -10.46
N ASN A 116 2.00 -3.51 -9.83
CA ASN A 116 2.03 -3.30 -8.40
C ASN A 116 0.87 -2.42 -7.93
N GLY A 117 0.63 -1.26 -8.57
CA GLY A 117 -0.48 -0.38 -8.21
C GLY A 117 -1.86 -1.05 -8.29
N VAL A 118 -2.08 -1.85 -9.33
CA VAL A 118 -3.33 -2.62 -9.49
C VAL A 118 -3.46 -3.69 -8.41
N LEU A 119 -2.42 -4.49 -8.18
CA LEU A 119 -2.42 -5.55 -7.17
C LEU A 119 -2.64 -4.99 -5.76
N ILE A 120 -1.95 -3.91 -5.39
CA ILE A 120 -2.13 -3.26 -4.08
C ILE A 120 -3.57 -2.82 -3.92
N THR A 121 -4.13 -2.13 -4.92
CA THR A 121 -5.50 -1.62 -4.83
C THR A 121 -6.50 -2.76 -4.63
N LEU A 122 -6.40 -3.83 -5.44
CA LEU A 122 -7.29 -4.99 -5.33
C LEU A 122 -7.15 -5.71 -3.99
N PHE A 123 -5.92 -5.96 -3.53
CA PHE A 123 -5.68 -6.69 -2.29
C PHE A 123 -6.02 -5.86 -1.05
N ILE A 124 -5.82 -4.54 -1.05
CA ILE A 124 -6.24 -3.68 0.06
C ILE A 124 -7.77 -3.62 0.15
N ILE A 125 -8.49 -3.51 -0.98
CA ILE A 125 -9.95 -3.60 -0.98
C ILE A 125 -10.39 -4.95 -0.39
N GLY A 126 -9.83 -6.06 -0.87
CA GLY A 126 -10.12 -7.39 -0.35
C GLY A 126 -9.82 -7.52 1.15
N TRP A 127 -8.69 -6.97 1.60
CA TRP A 127 -8.30 -6.99 3.01
C TRP A 127 -9.21 -6.16 3.89
N ARG A 128 -9.65 -4.99 3.44
CA ARG A 128 -10.60 -4.14 4.18
C ARG A 128 -11.97 -4.79 4.30
N ILE A 129 -12.43 -5.47 3.24
CA ILE A 129 -13.65 -6.26 3.27
C ILE A 129 -13.50 -7.42 4.25
N LEU A 130 -12.41 -8.19 4.17
CA LEU A 130 -12.14 -9.32 5.07
C LEU A 130 -12.05 -8.87 6.53
N TYR A 131 -11.37 -7.76 6.79
CA TYR A 131 -11.27 -7.15 8.11
C TYR A 131 -12.64 -6.80 8.70
N SER A 132 -13.59 -6.39 7.87
CA SER A 132 -14.96 -6.08 8.31
C SER A 132 -15.78 -7.31 8.70
N TYR A 133 -15.22 -8.52 8.58
CA TYR A 133 -15.78 -9.77 9.11
C TYR A 133 -15.07 -10.28 10.38
N LEU A 134 -13.97 -9.64 10.82
CA LEU A 134 -13.18 -9.98 12.01
C LEU A 134 -13.54 -9.08 13.22
#